data_AF-A0A3D9SXQ4-F1
#
_entry.id   AF-A0A3D9SXQ4-F1
#
_cell.length_a   1.000
_cell.length_b   1.000
_cell.length_c   1.000
_cell.angle_alpha   90.00
_cell.angle_beta   90.00
_cell.angle_gamma   90.00
#
_symmetry.space_group_name_H-M   'P 1'
#
loop_
_entity.id
_entity.type
_entity.pdbx_description
1 polymer ?
#
loop_
_entity_poly.entity_id
_entity_poly.type
_entity_poly.pdbx_seq_one_letter_code
_entity_poly.pdbx_strand_id
1 'polypeptide(L)'
;MRIRQYVYFALFSRQTSAEQMTTRLGIEPDEVSVRGSRRAAPPIPASHSWKIVSREPGLNVDQQVARVLARLRDHVDGIAELAQHLRAEDDEHGGAVLEVVRYLNADEDDGSAPAGRPDAPDAPNLLGWHLDRPLLDFLDATGAVLDVDEYDMTPDEPEPHSSEEQTAQPDDQADLRAWLSQKLDLIHREPGPQGITVLTSASDREILAEIERLHVEIAALKQPQGSPERDWLEIDDLILGPNTTIQALAKIRELFACDLREAVDLLDQRHQTLQRLRPNGFTDNTDADN
;
A
#
# COMPACT_ATOMS: atom_id res chain seq x y z
N MET A 1 -14.31 0.99 25.79
CA MET A 1 -13.82 0.39 24.54
C MET A 1 -13.88 -1.13 24.67
N ARG A 2 -14.45 -1.84 23.70
CA ARG A 2 -14.40 -3.32 23.64
C ARG A 2 -13.27 -3.72 22.71
N ILE A 3 -12.46 -4.70 23.11
CA ILE A 3 -11.37 -5.20 22.27
C ILE A 3 -11.63 -6.68 22.00
N ARG A 4 -11.63 -7.03 20.71
CA ARG A 4 -11.49 -8.41 20.25
C ARG A 4 -10.12 -8.56 19.62
N GLN A 5 -9.36 -9.57 20.01
CA GLN A 5 -8.01 -9.77 19.49
C GLN A 5 -7.68 -11.25 19.33
N TYR A 6 -6.78 -11.53 18.41
CA TYR A 6 -6.19 -12.85 18.26
C TYR A 6 -4.78 -12.74 17.69
N VAL A 7 -4.01 -13.80 17.92
CA VAL A 7 -2.67 -13.96 17.34
C VAL A 7 -2.65 -15.20 16.48
N TYR A 8 -1.96 -15.13 15.35
CA TYR A 8 -1.68 -16.31 14.56
C TYR A 8 -0.28 -16.30 13.97
N PHE A 9 0.27 -17.49 13.76
CA PHE A 9 1.40 -17.70 12.88
C PHE A 9 0.88 -18.27 11.56
N ALA A 10 1.37 -17.76 10.43
CA ALA A 10 0.99 -18.26 9.12
C ALA A 10 2.17 -18.43 8.17
N LEU A 11 2.02 -19.41 7.27
CA LEU A 11 2.85 -19.60 6.09
C LEU A 11 2.02 -19.31 4.84
N PHE A 12 2.63 -18.61 3.88
CA PHE A 12 1.98 -18.22 2.64
C PHE A 12 2.79 -18.67 1.42
N SER A 13 2.08 -19.11 0.38
CA SER A 13 2.67 -19.40 -0.93
C SER A 13 1.62 -19.37 -2.04
N ARG A 14 2.03 -19.01 -3.25
CA ARG A 14 1.20 -19.14 -4.46
C ARG A 14 1.26 -20.52 -5.10
N GLN A 15 2.26 -21.32 -4.74
CA GLN A 15 2.58 -22.58 -5.40
C GLN A 15 2.44 -23.78 -4.45
N THR A 16 3.02 -23.68 -3.26
CA THR A 16 2.93 -24.71 -2.23
C THR A 16 1.57 -24.64 -1.54
N SER A 17 0.82 -25.74 -1.55
CA SER A 17 -0.47 -25.84 -0.88
C SER A 17 -0.32 -26.05 0.63
N ALA A 18 -1.36 -25.72 1.40
CA ALA A 18 -1.35 -25.96 2.84
C ALA A 18 -1.20 -27.46 3.20
N GLU A 19 -1.72 -28.38 2.39
CA GLU A 19 -1.54 -29.83 2.58
C GLU A 19 -0.06 -30.24 2.45
N GLN A 20 0.65 -29.64 1.49
CA GLN A 20 2.09 -29.85 1.32
C GLN A 20 2.87 -29.26 2.50
N MET A 21 2.48 -28.09 3.01
CA MET A 21 3.07 -27.49 4.20
C MET A 21 2.88 -28.39 5.44
N THR A 22 1.65 -28.88 5.68
CA THR A 22 1.33 -29.84 6.75
C THR A 22 2.21 -31.09 6.65
N THR A 23 2.30 -31.68 5.45
CA THR A 23 3.10 -32.88 5.20
C THR A 23 4.58 -32.66 5.53
N ARG A 24 5.12 -31.48 5.19
CA ARG A 24 6.53 -31.15 5.43
C ARG A 24 6.82 -30.87 6.90
N LEU A 25 5.92 -30.18 7.60
CA LEU A 25 6.13 -29.80 9.00
C LEU A 25 5.75 -30.92 9.99
N GLY A 26 4.90 -31.86 9.57
CA GLY A 26 4.39 -32.94 10.43
C GLY A 26 3.46 -32.44 11.54
N ILE A 27 2.88 -31.25 11.38
CA ILE A 27 1.93 -30.64 12.31
C ILE A 27 0.72 -30.12 11.54
N GLU A 28 -0.47 -30.32 12.10
CA GLU A 28 -1.72 -29.84 11.52
C GLU A 28 -1.94 -28.35 11.81
N PRO A 29 -2.45 -27.56 10.84
CA PRO A 29 -2.87 -26.19 11.06
C PRO A 29 -4.18 -26.15 11.84
N ASP A 30 -4.47 -24.99 12.43
CA ASP A 30 -5.82 -24.67 12.90
C ASP A 30 -6.71 -24.18 11.76
N GLU A 31 -6.12 -23.46 10.79
CA GLU A 31 -6.84 -22.92 9.65
C GLU A 31 -6.05 -23.06 8.36
N VAL A 32 -6.79 -23.32 7.28
CA VAL A 32 -6.29 -23.29 5.92
C VAL A 32 -7.18 -22.36 5.12
N SER A 33 -6.59 -21.47 4.33
CA SER A 33 -7.33 -20.65 3.39
C SER A 33 -6.66 -20.61 2.02
N VAL A 34 -7.48 -20.47 0.98
CA VAL A 34 -7.03 -20.29 -0.40
C VAL A 34 -7.68 -19.02 -0.93
N ARG A 35 -6.88 -17.98 -1.14
CA ARG A 35 -7.38 -16.72 -1.70
C ARG A 35 -7.54 -16.89 -3.21
N GLY A 36 -8.76 -16.67 -3.69
CA GLY A 36 -9.10 -16.79 -5.12
C GLY A 36 -8.25 -15.88 -6.02
N SER A 37 -7.97 -16.36 -7.23
CA SER A 37 -7.29 -15.60 -8.29
C SER A 37 -8.21 -14.51 -8.85
N ARG A 38 -7.70 -13.28 -9.01
CA ARG A 38 -8.32 -12.27 -9.90
C ARG A 38 -7.92 -12.45 -11.37
N ARG A 39 -6.98 -13.35 -11.66
CA ARG A 39 -6.45 -13.66 -13.00
C ARG A 39 -7.31 -14.73 -13.68
N ALA A 40 -7.69 -14.47 -14.93
CA ALA A 40 -8.59 -15.34 -15.68
C ALA A 40 -7.94 -16.61 -16.26
N ALA A 41 -6.67 -16.59 -16.70
CA ALA A 41 -5.99 -17.79 -17.23
C ALA A 41 -4.44 -17.69 -17.26
N PRO A 42 -3.71 -18.72 -16.77
CA PRO A 42 -4.22 -19.75 -15.86
C PRO A 42 -4.59 -19.10 -14.50
N PRO A 43 -5.66 -19.55 -13.84
CA PRO A 43 -5.97 -19.09 -12.49
C PRO A 43 -4.89 -19.63 -11.54
N ILE A 44 -4.05 -18.73 -11.03
CA ILE A 44 -3.09 -19.05 -9.96
C ILE A 44 -3.76 -18.57 -8.67
N PRO A 45 -4.01 -19.41 -7.67
CA PRO A 45 -4.47 -18.95 -6.36
C PRO A 45 -3.61 -17.77 -5.92
N ALA A 46 -4.24 -16.68 -5.49
CA ALA A 46 -3.51 -15.48 -5.12
C ALA A 46 -2.58 -15.76 -3.93
N SER A 47 -2.98 -16.69 -3.05
CA SER A 47 -2.16 -17.28 -1.99
C SER A 47 -2.88 -18.48 -1.36
N HIS A 48 -2.14 -19.55 -1.08
CA HIS A 48 -2.45 -20.54 -0.05
C HIS A 48 -1.95 -20.01 1.29
N SER A 49 -2.69 -20.33 2.37
CA SER A 49 -2.31 -20.00 3.74
C SER A 49 -2.50 -21.21 4.64
N TRP A 50 -1.51 -21.44 5.50
CA TRP A 50 -1.50 -22.45 6.55
C TRP A 50 -1.28 -21.74 7.88
N LYS A 51 -2.16 -21.90 8.87
CA LYS A 51 -2.14 -21.08 10.10
C LYS A 51 -2.25 -21.87 11.40
N ILE A 52 -1.56 -21.39 12.44
CA ILE A 52 -1.77 -21.75 13.86
C ILE A 52 -2.32 -20.53 14.57
N VAL A 53 -3.46 -20.66 15.26
CA VAL A 53 -4.23 -19.51 15.73
C VAL A 53 -4.60 -19.61 17.21
N SER A 54 -4.47 -18.50 17.93
CA SER A 54 -4.96 -18.33 19.30
C SER A 54 -6.00 -17.22 19.37
N ARG A 55 -7.29 -17.61 19.51
CA ARG A 55 -8.44 -16.69 19.70
C ARG A 55 -9.11 -16.84 21.06
N GLU A 56 -8.44 -17.47 22.02
CA GLU A 56 -9.08 -17.78 23.30
C GLU A 56 -9.46 -16.49 24.03
N PRO A 57 -10.74 -16.34 24.43
CA PRO A 57 -11.19 -15.16 25.13
C PRO A 57 -10.50 -15.00 26.48
N GLY A 58 -10.26 -13.75 26.88
CA GLY A 58 -9.64 -13.45 28.17
C GLY A 58 -8.14 -13.69 28.23
N LEU A 59 -7.48 -13.99 27.10
CA LEU A 59 -6.03 -13.93 27.01
C LEU A 59 -5.56 -12.58 26.49
N ASN A 60 -4.50 -12.05 27.09
CA ASN A 60 -3.77 -10.94 26.51
C ASN A 60 -2.87 -11.43 25.34
N VAL A 61 -2.29 -10.49 24.58
CA VAL A 61 -1.47 -10.84 23.41
C VAL A 61 -0.25 -11.66 23.80
N ASP A 62 0.42 -11.34 24.91
CA ASP A 62 1.59 -12.11 25.39
C ASP A 62 1.25 -13.60 25.59
N GLN A 63 0.08 -13.87 26.19
CA GLN A 63 -0.40 -15.24 26.42
C GLN A 63 -0.80 -15.94 25.11
N GLN A 64 -1.41 -15.22 24.17
CA GLN A 64 -1.77 -15.77 22.86
C GLN A 64 -0.51 -16.12 22.04
N VAL A 65 0.48 -15.21 22.00
CA VAL A 65 1.81 -15.45 21.40
C VAL A 65 2.46 -16.66 22.04
N ALA A 66 2.55 -16.71 23.38
CA ALA A 66 3.20 -17.82 24.09
C ALA A 66 2.57 -19.18 23.74
N ARG A 67 1.25 -19.23 23.53
CA ARG A 67 0.56 -20.47 23.11
C ARG A 67 0.89 -20.87 21.68
N VAL A 68 0.91 -19.93 20.75
CA VAL A 68 1.33 -20.18 19.36
C VAL A 68 2.75 -20.70 19.34
N LEU A 69 3.68 -20.01 20.01
CA LEU A 69 5.09 -20.42 20.08
C LEU A 69 5.29 -21.77 20.77
N ALA A 70 4.54 -22.06 21.83
CA ALA A 70 4.61 -23.35 22.51
C ALA A 70 4.29 -24.52 21.58
N ARG A 71 3.34 -24.34 20.65
CA ARG A 71 2.98 -25.36 19.66
C ARG A 71 4.00 -25.51 18.54
N LEU A 72 4.68 -24.42 18.18
CA LEU A 72 5.65 -24.41 17.08
C LEU A 72 7.09 -24.75 17.52
N ARG A 73 7.34 -24.81 18.83
CA ARG A 73 8.68 -24.95 19.43
C ARG A 73 9.49 -26.10 18.84
N ASP A 74 8.88 -27.27 18.67
CA ASP A 74 9.57 -28.48 18.22
C ASP A 74 9.72 -28.54 16.69
N HIS A 75 9.20 -27.53 15.97
CA HIS A 75 9.17 -27.47 14.51
C HIS A 75 9.94 -26.26 13.95
N VAL A 76 10.67 -25.51 14.77
CA VAL A 76 11.33 -24.25 14.37
C VAL A 76 12.26 -24.43 13.16
N ASP A 77 13.11 -25.46 13.17
CA ASP A 77 14.04 -25.71 12.05
C ASP A 77 13.28 -26.02 10.76
N GLY A 78 12.25 -26.88 10.84
CA GLY A 78 11.40 -27.22 9.69
C GLY A 78 10.61 -26.02 9.16
N ILE A 79 10.16 -25.14 10.06
CA ILE A 79 9.50 -23.88 9.70
C ILE A 79 10.48 -22.95 9.00
N ALA A 80 11.71 -22.80 9.51
CA ALA A 80 12.72 -21.94 8.91
C ALA A 80 13.06 -22.39 7.48
N GLU A 81 13.31 -23.69 7.28
CA GLU A 81 13.58 -24.26 5.96
C GLU A 81 12.40 -24.09 5.00
N LEU A 82 11.18 -24.31 5.48
CA LEU A 82 9.97 -24.13 4.67
C LEU A 82 9.77 -22.64 4.34
N ALA A 83 9.83 -21.74 5.32
CA ALA A 83 9.67 -20.30 5.10
C ALA A 83 10.68 -19.75 4.08
N GLN A 84 11.94 -20.19 4.15
CA GLN A 84 12.95 -19.84 3.16
C GLN A 84 12.59 -20.35 1.77
N HIS A 85 12.12 -21.60 1.67
CA HIS A 85 11.65 -22.16 0.41
C HIS A 85 10.47 -21.38 -0.17
N LEU A 86 9.45 -21.06 0.65
CA LEU A 86 8.27 -20.32 0.22
C LEU A 86 8.62 -18.90 -0.25
N ARG A 87 9.55 -18.23 0.43
CA ARG A 87 10.06 -16.92 -0.01
C ARG A 87 10.76 -17.02 -1.36
N ALA A 88 11.57 -18.06 -1.58
CA ALA A 88 12.23 -18.28 -2.87
C ALA A 88 11.23 -18.59 -4.02
N GLU A 89 10.01 -19.07 -3.73
CA GLU A 89 8.95 -19.22 -4.73
C GLU A 89 8.31 -17.87 -5.12
N ASP A 90 8.25 -16.93 -4.18
CA ASP A 90 7.65 -15.60 -4.32
C ASP A 90 8.21 -14.64 -3.27
N ASP A 91 9.19 -13.80 -3.65
CA ASP A 91 9.87 -12.89 -2.72
C ASP A 91 8.94 -11.83 -2.10
N GLU A 92 7.79 -11.55 -2.74
CA GLU A 92 6.87 -10.49 -2.31
C GLU A 92 5.74 -11.03 -1.41
N HIS A 93 5.24 -12.23 -1.68
CA HIS A 93 4.05 -12.77 -1.01
C HIS A 93 4.27 -14.13 -0.32
N GLY A 94 5.47 -14.71 -0.43
CA GLY A 94 5.84 -15.99 0.16
C GLY A 94 6.61 -15.84 1.48
N GLY A 95 6.42 -16.81 2.39
CA GLY A 95 7.17 -16.88 3.64
C GLY A 95 6.30 -17.06 4.87
N ALA A 96 6.77 -16.52 6.00
CA ALA A 96 6.15 -16.67 7.31
C ALA A 96 5.81 -15.31 7.95
N VAL A 97 4.68 -15.25 8.66
CA VAL A 97 4.28 -14.10 9.49
C VAL A 97 3.82 -14.58 10.86
N LEU A 98 4.10 -13.80 11.89
CA LEU A 98 3.36 -13.80 13.15
C LEU A 98 2.53 -12.52 13.18
N GLU A 99 1.21 -12.65 13.25
CA GLU A 99 0.29 -11.52 13.13
C GLU A 99 -0.55 -11.38 14.40
N VAL A 100 -0.64 -10.14 14.88
CA VAL A 100 -1.52 -9.74 15.98
C VAL A 100 -2.63 -8.90 15.38
N VAL A 101 -3.88 -9.36 15.50
CA VAL A 101 -5.03 -8.65 14.96
C VAL A 101 -5.91 -8.16 16.11
N ARG A 102 -6.24 -6.86 16.11
CA ARG A 102 -7.16 -6.24 17.07
C ARG A 102 -8.31 -5.54 16.35
N TYR A 103 -9.51 -5.76 16.87
CA TYR A 103 -10.71 -5.00 16.56
C TYR A 103 -11.08 -4.17 17.79
N LEU A 104 -10.99 -2.86 17.66
CA LEU A 104 -11.45 -1.89 18.63
C LEU A 104 -12.95 -1.67 18.43
N ASN A 105 -13.68 -1.43 19.51
CA ASN A 105 -15.12 -1.18 19.50
C ASN A 105 -15.95 -2.31 18.87
N ALA A 106 -15.45 -3.55 18.89
CA ALA A 106 -16.15 -4.71 18.37
C ALA A 106 -17.44 -5.01 19.16
N ASP A 107 -18.54 -5.28 18.44
CA ASP A 107 -19.79 -5.75 18.99
C ASP A 107 -19.74 -7.23 19.42
N GLU A 108 -20.66 -7.62 20.30
CA GLU A 108 -20.73 -8.98 20.87
C GLU A 108 -21.34 -10.03 19.91
N ASP A 109 -21.95 -9.61 18.79
CA ASP A 109 -22.91 -10.42 18.02
C ASP A 109 -22.40 -10.92 16.65
N ASP A 110 -21.10 -10.81 16.35
CA ASP A 110 -20.55 -11.22 15.03
C ASP A 110 -20.22 -12.72 14.89
N GLY A 111 -20.60 -13.55 15.87
CA GLY A 111 -20.34 -14.99 15.88
C GLY A 111 -18.90 -15.40 16.20
N SER A 112 -18.04 -14.45 16.57
CA SER A 112 -16.65 -14.71 16.98
C SER A 112 -16.44 -14.56 18.50
N ALA A 113 -15.22 -14.85 18.98
CA ALA A 113 -14.84 -14.80 20.38
C ALA A 113 -15.30 -13.51 21.11
N PRO A 114 -15.83 -13.61 22.35
CA PRO A 114 -16.39 -12.46 23.07
C PRO A 114 -15.36 -11.35 23.30
N ALA A 115 -15.76 -10.11 23.04
CA ALA A 115 -14.93 -8.93 23.24
C ALA A 115 -14.71 -8.65 24.73
N GLY A 116 -13.46 -8.42 25.12
CA GLY A 116 -13.10 -8.07 26.49
C GLY A 116 -13.29 -6.58 26.77
N ARG A 117 -13.62 -6.23 28.02
CA ARG A 117 -13.56 -4.85 28.52
C ARG A 117 -12.25 -4.64 29.29
N PRO A 118 -11.36 -3.73 28.87
CA PRO A 118 -10.09 -3.49 29.54
C PRO A 118 -10.23 -2.87 30.94
N ASP A 119 -11.37 -2.24 31.26
CA ASP A 119 -11.60 -1.54 32.53
C ASP A 119 -12.22 -2.40 33.65
N ALA A 120 -12.43 -3.70 33.44
CA ALA A 120 -12.95 -4.57 34.49
C ALA A 120 -11.85 -4.89 35.52
N PRO A 121 -12.15 -4.88 36.83
CA PRO A 121 -11.14 -4.96 37.90
C PRO A 121 -10.30 -6.26 37.92
N ASP A 122 -10.74 -7.30 37.21
CA ASP A 122 -10.03 -8.58 37.03
C ASP A 122 -9.73 -8.91 35.55
N ALA A 123 -9.91 -7.94 34.64
CA ALA A 123 -9.64 -8.17 33.22
C ALA A 123 -8.12 -8.17 32.94
N PRO A 124 -7.63 -9.04 32.04
CA PRO A 124 -6.27 -8.95 31.54
C PRO A 124 -6.05 -7.57 30.93
N ASN A 125 -4.85 -6.99 31.09
CA ASN A 125 -4.51 -5.82 30.31
C ASN A 125 -4.50 -6.21 28.81
N LEU A 126 -5.50 -5.71 28.07
CA LEU A 126 -5.63 -5.93 26.63
C LEU A 126 -4.90 -4.87 25.80
N LEU A 127 -4.36 -3.83 26.46
CA LEU A 127 -3.64 -2.73 25.83
C LEU A 127 -2.14 -2.85 26.10
N GLY A 128 -1.40 -3.16 25.04
CA GLY A 128 0.04 -3.39 25.10
C GLY A 128 0.41 -4.86 25.32
N TRP A 129 1.66 -5.17 24.96
CA TRP A 129 2.27 -6.49 25.03
C TRP A 129 3.78 -6.35 24.86
N HIS A 130 4.53 -7.42 25.09
CA HIS A 130 5.98 -7.40 25.16
C HIS A 130 6.61 -8.22 24.03
N LEU A 131 7.66 -7.65 23.45
CA LEU A 131 8.59 -8.39 22.60
C LEU A 131 9.64 -9.04 23.50
N ASP A 132 9.31 -10.22 24.03
CA ASP A 132 10.24 -10.97 24.88
C ASP A 132 11.33 -11.68 24.07
N ARG A 133 12.34 -12.19 24.77
CA ARG A 133 13.49 -12.84 24.13
C ARG A 133 13.09 -14.11 23.34
N PRO A 134 12.27 -15.03 23.89
CA PRO A 134 11.80 -16.19 23.15
C PRO A 134 11.10 -15.85 21.83
N LEU A 135 10.27 -14.80 21.82
CA LEU A 135 9.63 -14.35 20.58
C LEU A 135 10.66 -13.85 19.57
N LEU A 136 11.60 -12.99 19.99
CA LEU A 136 12.63 -12.47 19.09
C LEU A 136 13.51 -13.59 18.51
N ASP A 137 13.89 -14.58 19.33
CA ASP A 137 14.67 -15.73 18.87
C ASP A 137 13.87 -16.58 17.87
N PHE A 138 12.56 -16.74 18.07
CA PHE A 138 11.69 -17.43 17.12
C PHE A 138 11.57 -16.70 15.78
N LEU A 139 11.36 -15.37 15.81
CA LEU A 139 11.24 -14.56 14.60
C LEU A 139 12.56 -14.58 13.80
N ASP A 140 13.70 -14.47 14.48
CA ASP A 140 15.02 -14.56 13.86
C ASP A 140 15.26 -15.94 13.23
N ALA A 141 15.02 -17.02 13.99
CA ALA A 141 15.25 -18.39 13.52
C ALA A 141 14.38 -18.76 12.31
N THR A 142 13.11 -18.36 12.33
CA THR A 142 12.16 -18.68 11.26
C THR A 142 12.19 -17.70 10.09
N GLY A 143 12.82 -16.53 10.27
CA GLY A 143 12.76 -15.42 9.34
C GLY A 143 11.33 -14.86 9.16
N ALA A 144 10.44 -15.09 10.12
CA ALA A 144 9.08 -14.61 10.10
C ALA A 144 9.01 -13.11 10.38
N VAL A 145 8.12 -12.41 9.68
CA VAL A 145 7.83 -11.00 9.96
C VAL A 145 6.79 -10.91 11.08
N LEU A 146 6.93 -9.93 11.97
CA LEU A 146 5.88 -9.56 12.91
C LEU A 146 5.00 -8.48 12.28
N ASP A 147 3.70 -8.72 12.25
CA ASP A 147 2.70 -7.75 11.77
C ASP A 147 1.62 -7.49 12.84
N VAL A 148 1.11 -6.26 12.87
CA VAL A 148 0.12 -5.82 13.85
C VAL A 148 -0.96 -5.01 13.16
N ASP A 149 -2.14 -5.60 13.06
CA ASP A 149 -3.31 -5.01 12.43
C ASP A 149 -4.31 -4.53 13.48
N GLU A 150 -4.70 -3.26 13.38
CA GLU A 150 -5.71 -2.65 14.25
C GLU A 150 -6.85 -2.05 13.43
N TYR A 151 -8.07 -2.49 13.72
CA TYR A 151 -9.29 -2.08 13.03
C TYR A 151 -10.25 -1.42 14.02
N ASP A 152 -10.68 -0.19 13.76
CA ASP A 152 -11.76 0.45 14.51
C ASP A 152 -13.11 0.01 13.92
N MET A 153 -13.93 -0.66 14.74
CA MET A 153 -15.25 -1.16 14.37
C MET A 153 -16.37 -0.24 14.88
N THR A 154 -16.05 1.01 15.26
CA THR A 154 -17.09 2.01 15.53
C THR A 154 -18.01 2.08 14.30
N PRO A 155 -19.31 1.76 14.44
CA PRO A 155 -20.20 1.79 13.29
C PRO A 155 -20.24 3.20 12.73
N ASP A 156 -20.13 3.32 11.41
CA ASP A 156 -20.42 4.56 10.71
C ASP A 156 -21.82 5.01 11.17
N GLU A 157 -21.92 6.21 11.75
CA GLU A 157 -23.23 6.74 12.16
C GLU A 157 -24.18 6.68 10.96
N PRO A 158 -25.44 6.22 11.13
CA PRO A 158 -26.36 6.13 10.00
C PRO A 158 -26.52 7.52 9.40
N GLU A 159 -26.09 7.68 8.15
CA GLU A 159 -26.21 8.96 7.45
C GLU A 159 -27.66 9.44 7.55
N PRO A 160 -27.91 10.63 8.12
CA PRO A 160 -29.26 11.17 8.15
C PRO A 160 -29.68 11.44 6.70
N HIS A 161 -30.72 10.73 6.27
CA HIS A 161 -31.41 11.01 5.01
C HIS A 161 -31.85 12.47 4.95
N SER A 162 -31.06 13.27 4.23
CA SER A 162 -31.42 14.45 3.45
C SER A 162 -32.66 15.21 3.91
N SER A 163 -32.45 16.25 4.72
CA SER A 163 -32.98 17.60 4.52
C SER A 163 -32.39 18.51 5.59
N GLU A 164 -31.73 19.58 5.15
CA GLU A 164 -31.18 20.70 5.95
C GLU A 164 -29.70 20.54 6.38
N GLU A 165 -28.83 21.16 5.55
CA GLU A 165 -27.51 21.73 5.86
C GLU A 165 -26.48 20.82 6.57
N GLN A 166 -25.85 20.00 5.73
CA GLN A 166 -24.63 19.26 5.99
C GLN A 166 -23.44 20.23 6.15
N THR A 167 -23.17 20.69 7.37
CA THR A 167 -21.87 21.26 7.74
C THR A 167 -20.91 20.12 8.07
N ALA A 168 -20.26 19.59 7.04
CA ALA A 168 -19.22 18.57 7.14
C ALA A 168 -18.08 19.01 8.05
N GLN A 169 -17.53 18.06 8.80
CA GLN A 169 -16.28 18.16 9.57
C GLN A 169 -15.15 18.67 8.65
N PRO A 170 -14.67 19.92 8.82
CA PRO A 170 -13.77 20.55 7.85
C PRO A 170 -12.31 20.07 7.90
N ASP A 171 -11.87 19.45 8.99
CA ASP A 171 -10.44 19.23 9.25
C ASP A 171 -9.86 18.04 8.49
N ASP A 172 -10.54 16.88 8.42
CA ASP A 172 -9.97 15.67 7.80
C ASP A 172 -9.86 15.77 6.26
N GLN A 173 -10.84 16.40 5.62
CA GLN A 173 -10.81 16.59 4.16
C GLN A 173 -9.80 17.66 3.75
N ALA A 174 -9.67 18.73 4.54
CA ALA A 174 -8.66 19.76 4.30
C ALA A 174 -7.24 19.19 4.48
N ASP A 175 -7.03 18.35 5.50
CA ASP A 175 -5.75 17.70 5.77
C ASP A 175 -5.39 16.69 4.68
N LEU A 176 -6.34 15.85 4.24
CA LEU A 176 -6.13 14.93 3.12
C LEU A 176 -5.80 15.69 1.82
N ARG A 177 -6.52 16.78 1.54
CA ARG A 177 -6.28 17.61 0.36
C ARG A 177 -4.93 18.29 0.42
N ALA A 178 -4.52 18.80 1.58
CA ALA A 178 -3.19 19.38 1.78
C ALA A 178 -2.08 18.33 1.58
N TRP A 179 -2.26 17.13 2.15
CA TRP A 179 -1.32 16.02 1.97
C TRP A 179 -1.21 15.58 0.51
N LEU A 180 -2.34 15.39 -0.19
CA LEU A 180 -2.34 15.03 -1.61
C LEU A 180 -1.72 16.14 -2.48
N SER A 181 -2.04 17.40 -2.21
CA SER A 181 -1.43 18.53 -2.92
C SER A 181 0.09 18.55 -2.75
N GLN A 182 0.60 18.23 -1.56
CA GLN A 182 2.03 18.12 -1.31
C GLN A 182 2.65 16.92 -2.03
N LYS A 183 2.01 15.75 -1.98
CA LYS A 183 2.54 14.51 -2.58
C LYS A 183 2.56 14.54 -4.10
N LEU A 184 1.61 15.25 -4.71
CA LEU A 184 1.49 15.41 -6.14
C LEU A 184 2.21 16.67 -6.67
N ASP A 185 2.91 17.40 -5.80
CA ASP A 185 3.58 18.67 -6.11
C ASP A 185 2.64 19.72 -6.77
N LEU A 186 1.38 19.75 -6.33
CA LEU A 186 0.34 20.67 -6.81
C LEU A 186 0.18 21.89 -5.87
N ILE A 187 1.24 22.30 -5.18
CA ILE A 187 1.17 23.46 -4.28
C ILE A 187 1.36 24.74 -5.11
N HIS A 188 0.29 25.51 -5.24
CA HIS A 188 0.34 26.80 -5.92
C HIS A 188 0.94 27.87 -5.01
N ARG A 189 1.79 28.73 -5.58
CA ARG A 189 2.43 29.85 -4.88
C ARG A 189 1.97 31.15 -5.52
N GLU A 190 1.14 31.90 -4.81
CA GLU A 190 0.65 33.19 -5.32
C GLU A 190 1.18 34.36 -4.47
N PRO A 191 1.49 35.53 -5.08
CA PRO A 191 1.84 36.72 -4.33
C PRO A 191 0.61 37.22 -3.56
N GLY A 192 0.64 37.13 -2.23
CA GLY A 192 -0.41 37.64 -1.37
C GLY A 192 -0.42 39.17 -1.29
N PRO A 193 -1.49 39.77 -0.74
CA PRO A 193 -1.74 41.22 -0.73
C PRO A 193 -0.71 42.09 0.04
N GLN A 194 0.38 41.50 0.55
CA GLN A 194 1.46 42.18 1.28
C GLN A 194 2.86 41.71 0.85
N GLY A 195 2.98 41.03 -0.30
CA GLY A 195 4.24 40.41 -0.74
C GLY A 195 4.58 39.11 0.01
N ILE A 196 3.67 38.60 0.84
CA ILE A 196 3.79 37.29 1.48
C ILE A 196 3.27 36.24 0.50
N THR A 197 4.09 35.25 0.16
CA THR A 197 3.67 34.11 -0.67
C THR A 197 2.60 33.31 0.06
N VAL A 198 1.42 33.18 -0.54
CA VAL A 198 0.34 32.32 -0.05
C VAL A 198 0.45 30.98 -0.75
N LEU A 199 0.47 29.89 0.03
CA LEU A 199 0.37 28.53 -0.49
C LEU A 199 -1.10 28.14 -0.53
N THR A 200 -1.61 27.81 -1.72
CA THR A 200 -2.98 27.30 -1.87
C THR A 200 -2.94 25.83 -2.25
N SER A 201 -3.80 25.03 -1.60
CA SER A 201 -3.94 23.61 -1.92
C SER A 201 -4.76 23.44 -3.20
N ALA A 202 -4.30 22.53 -4.06
CA ALA A 202 -4.97 22.19 -5.31
C ALA A 202 -6.40 21.73 -5.06
N SER A 203 -7.31 22.10 -5.95
CA SER A 203 -8.69 21.61 -5.96
C SER A 203 -8.76 20.11 -6.16
N ASP A 204 -9.83 19.50 -5.66
CA ASP A 204 -10.11 18.07 -5.84
C ASP A 204 -10.09 17.68 -7.32
N ARG A 205 -10.52 18.59 -8.21
CA ARG A 205 -10.45 18.40 -9.66
C ARG A 205 -9.02 18.35 -10.18
N GLU A 206 -8.13 19.22 -9.70
CA GLU A 206 -6.71 19.22 -10.07
C GLU A 206 -6.01 17.96 -9.54
N ILE A 207 -6.31 17.57 -8.30
CA ILE A 207 -5.79 16.33 -7.69
C ILE A 207 -6.21 15.10 -8.51
N LEU A 208 -7.49 14.97 -8.86
CA LEU A 208 -7.99 13.84 -9.65
C LEU A 208 -7.39 13.82 -11.07
N ALA A 209 -7.26 14.98 -11.71
CA ALA A 209 -6.63 15.07 -13.03
C ALA A 209 -5.17 14.63 -13.00
N GLU A 210 -4.44 14.98 -11.94
CA GLU A 210 -3.04 14.59 -11.76
C GLU A 210 -2.88 13.09 -11.46
N ILE A 211 -3.79 12.50 -10.66
CA ILE A 211 -3.83 11.05 -10.44
C ILE A 211 -4.09 10.30 -11.76
N GLU A 212 -5.06 10.76 -12.56
CA GLU A 212 -5.36 10.16 -13.87
C GLU A 212 -4.16 10.26 -14.81
N ARG A 213 -3.46 11.39 -14.81
CA ARG A 213 -2.21 11.59 -15.57
C ARG A 213 -1.13 10.60 -15.15
N LEU A 214 -0.89 10.44 -13.85
CA LEU A 214 0.10 9.49 -13.32
C LEU A 214 -0.24 8.04 -13.68
N HIS A 215 -1.53 7.68 -13.69
CA HIS A 215 -1.95 6.35 -14.12
C HIS A 215 -1.61 6.08 -15.59
N VAL A 216 -1.82 7.05 -16.48
CA VAL A 216 -1.44 6.92 -17.90
C VAL A 216 0.07 6.78 -18.05
N GLU A 217 0.86 7.56 -17.32
CA GLU A 217 2.32 7.50 -17.34
C GLU A 217 2.84 6.15 -16.84
N ILE A 218 2.33 5.65 -15.72
CA ILE A 218 2.67 4.33 -15.19
C ILE A 218 2.30 3.23 -16.20
N ALA A 219 1.15 3.34 -16.87
CA ALA A 219 0.73 2.38 -17.89
C ALA A 219 1.69 2.38 -19.09
N ALA A 220 2.13 3.54 -19.55
CA ALA A 220 3.09 3.68 -20.64
C ALA A 220 4.49 3.15 -20.24
N LEU A 221 4.95 3.39 -19.01
CA LEU A 221 6.23 2.85 -18.51
C LEU A 221 6.25 1.30 -18.41
N LYS A 222 5.08 0.68 -18.22
CA LYS A 222 4.93 -0.78 -18.21
C LYS A 222 4.98 -1.41 -19.59
N GLN A 223 4.90 -0.61 -20.66
CA GLN A 223 5.04 -1.12 -22.02
C GLN A 223 6.50 -1.55 -22.29
N PRO A 224 6.70 -2.55 -23.18
CA PRO A 224 8.03 -2.96 -23.61
C PRO A 224 8.81 -1.79 -24.22
N GLN A 225 10.14 -1.85 -24.13
CA GLN A 225 11.02 -0.85 -24.75
C GLN A 225 10.76 -0.75 -26.26
N GLY A 226 10.73 0.49 -26.79
CA GLY A 226 10.40 0.79 -28.18
C GLY A 226 8.90 0.85 -28.47
N SER A 227 8.04 0.91 -27.44
CA SER A 227 6.64 1.28 -27.64
C SER A 227 6.54 2.79 -27.86
N PRO A 228 5.67 3.26 -28.77
CA PRO A 228 5.50 4.70 -29.03
C PRO A 228 5.15 5.49 -27.77
N GLU A 229 4.39 4.89 -26.85
CA GLU A 229 3.95 5.51 -25.60
C GLU A 229 5.11 5.76 -24.63
N ARG A 230 6.04 4.80 -24.53
CA ARG A 230 7.24 4.93 -23.70
C ARG A 230 8.27 5.89 -24.32
N ASP A 231 8.40 5.82 -25.64
CA ASP A 231 9.29 6.68 -26.42
C ASP A 231 8.90 8.16 -26.29
N TRP A 232 7.59 8.46 -26.30
CA TRP A 232 7.08 9.82 -26.05
C TRP A 232 7.29 10.30 -24.61
N LEU A 233 7.26 9.43 -23.61
CA LEU A 233 7.56 9.83 -22.22
C LEU A 233 9.01 10.31 -22.06
N GLU A 234 9.98 9.61 -22.66
CA GLU A 234 11.38 10.05 -22.64
C GLU A 234 11.56 11.41 -23.31
N ILE A 235 10.78 11.68 -24.37
CA ILE A 235 10.79 12.97 -25.05
C ILE A 235 10.10 14.05 -24.21
N ASP A 236 9.02 13.74 -23.50
CA ASP A 236 8.31 14.69 -22.64
C ASP A 236 9.20 15.19 -21.51
N ASP A 237 9.99 14.31 -20.89
CA ASP A 237 10.96 14.69 -19.86
C ASP A 237 12.03 15.65 -20.43
N LEU A 238 12.47 15.40 -21.67
CA LEU A 238 13.38 16.30 -22.38
C LEU A 238 12.70 17.61 -22.83
N ILE A 239 11.38 17.67 -22.98
CA ILE A 239 10.69 18.92 -23.30
C ILE A 239 10.53 19.78 -22.05
N LEU A 240 10.27 19.16 -20.90
CA LEU A 240 10.01 19.84 -19.63
C LEU A 240 11.31 20.17 -18.86
N GLY A 241 12.43 19.55 -19.23
CA GLY A 241 13.74 19.85 -18.65
C GLY A 241 14.31 21.23 -19.04
N PRO A 242 15.26 21.77 -18.25
CA PRO A 242 15.91 23.04 -18.57
C PRO A 242 16.90 22.88 -19.74
N ASN A 243 16.76 23.72 -20.77
CA ASN A 243 17.67 23.82 -21.94
C ASN A 243 17.80 22.54 -22.80
N THR A 244 16.75 21.73 -22.86
CA THR A 244 16.78 20.40 -23.50
C THR A 244 16.08 20.33 -24.86
N THR A 245 15.60 21.44 -25.44
CA THR A 245 14.92 21.45 -26.76
C THR A 245 15.75 20.78 -27.87
N ILE A 246 17.05 21.05 -27.93
CA ILE A 246 17.94 20.42 -28.92
C ILE A 246 18.05 18.90 -28.68
N GLN A 247 18.03 18.48 -27.42
CA GLN A 247 18.10 17.07 -27.04
C GLN A 247 16.80 16.34 -27.34
N ALA A 248 15.64 16.94 -27.02
CA ALA A 248 14.32 16.43 -27.39
C ALA A 248 14.21 16.24 -28.90
N LEU A 249 14.68 17.22 -29.67
CA LEU A 249 14.67 17.17 -31.13
C LEU A 249 15.62 16.10 -31.70
N ALA A 250 16.81 15.93 -31.13
CA ALA A 250 17.72 14.85 -31.51
C ALA A 250 17.10 13.47 -31.24
N LYS A 251 16.44 13.32 -30.08
CA LYS A 251 15.78 12.08 -29.65
C LYS A 251 14.57 11.73 -30.53
N ILE A 252 13.75 12.72 -30.92
CA ILE A 252 12.64 12.52 -31.88
C ILE A 252 13.17 11.97 -33.21
N ARG A 253 14.26 12.54 -33.74
CA ARG A 253 14.85 12.07 -35.01
C ARG A 253 15.38 10.65 -34.91
N GLU A 254 16.00 10.30 -33.78
CA GLU A 254 16.50 8.95 -33.52
C GLU A 254 15.37 7.92 -33.45
N LEU A 255 14.33 8.20 -32.64
CA LEU A 255 13.25 7.25 -32.37
C LEU A 255 12.27 7.10 -33.55
N PHE A 256 11.94 8.20 -34.23
CA PHE A 256 10.94 8.18 -35.32
C PHE A 256 11.55 8.12 -36.72
N ALA A 257 12.89 8.08 -36.84
CA ALA A 257 13.62 8.03 -38.11
C ALA A 257 13.18 9.09 -39.13
N CYS A 258 12.88 10.31 -38.66
CA CYS A 258 12.36 11.42 -39.45
C CYS A 258 13.43 12.50 -39.74
N ASP A 259 13.13 13.38 -40.70
CA ASP A 259 14.02 14.50 -41.00
C ASP A 259 13.92 15.65 -39.98
N LEU A 260 14.79 16.66 -40.11
CA LEU A 260 14.82 17.78 -39.16
C LEU A 260 13.50 18.56 -39.12
N ARG A 261 12.84 18.73 -40.28
CA ARG A 261 11.61 19.51 -40.37
C ARG A 261 10.45 18.76 -39.74
N GLU A 262 10.33 17.47 -40.05
CA GLU A 262 9.32 16.59 -39.44
C GLU A 262 9.49 16.50 -37.93
N ALA A 263 10.73 16.45 -37.44
CA ALA A 263 11.01 16.44 -36.01
C ALA A 263 10.61 17.74 -35.29
N VAL A 264 10.78 18.90 -35.94
CA VAL A 264 10.28 20.19 -35.42
C VAL A 264 8.76 20.18 -35.34
N ASP A 265 8.08 19.74 -36.41
CA ASP A 265 6.61 19.69 -36.44
C ASP A 265 6.06 18.77 -35.33
N LEU A 266 6.69 17.63 -35.10
CA LEU A 266 6.35 16.69 -34.03
C LEU A 266 6.61 17.26 -32.63
N LEU A 267 7.74 17.95 -32.46
CA LEU A 267 8.09 18.62 -31.20
C LEU A 267 7.06 19.71 -30.85
N ASP A 268 6.66 20.53 -31.83
CA ASP A 268 5.66 21.58 -31.65
C ASP A 268 4.28 21.01 -31.30
N GLN A 269 3.85 19.95 -31.99
CA GLN A 269 2.59 19.25 -31.68
C GLN A 269 2.60 18.64 -30.27
N ARG A 270 3.73 18.04 -29.89
CA ARG A 270 3.88 17.45 -28.55
C ARG A 270 3.91 18.54 -27.49
N HIS A 271 4.60 19.64 -27.72
CA HIS A 271 4.65 20.80 -26.83
C HIS A 271 3.25 21.40 -26.61
N GLN A 272 2.44 21.58 -27.66
CA GLN A 272 1.04 22.03 -27.54
C GLN A 272 0.17 21.03 -26.77
N THR A 273 0.46 19.74 -26.88
CA THR A 273 -0.24 18.69 -26.12
C THR A 273 0.13 18.76 -24.66
N LEU A 274 1.43 18.87 -24.35
CA LEU A 274 1.92 19.02 -22.98
C LEU A 274 1.44 20.32 -22.34
N GLN A 275 1.39 21.45 -23.05
CA GLN A 275 0.85 22.70 -22.51
C GLN A 275 -0.62 22.59 -22.10
N ARG A 276 -1.43 21.83 -22.87
CA ARG A 276 -2.83 21.56 -22.53
C ARG A 276 -2.97 20.62 -21.33
N LEU A 277 -2.04 19.67 -21.18
CA LEU A 277 -2.08 18.66 -20.11
C LEU A 277 -1.39 19.13 -18.82
N ARG A 278 -0.38 20.00 -18.91
CA ARG A 278 0.48 20.47 -17.82
C ARG A 278 0.71 21.98 -17.95
N PRO A 279 -0.32 22.83 -17.77
CA PRO A 279 -0.20 24.27 -17.92
C PRO A 279 0.86 24.90 -17.00
N ASN A 280 1.09 24.29 -15.83
CA ASN A 280 2.08 24.76 -14.84
C ASN A 280 3.48 24.15 -15.02
N GLY A 281 3.66 23.16 -15.92
CA GLY A 281 4.95 22.51 -16.16
C GLY A 281 5.92 23.34 -17.01
N PHE A 282 5.48 24.50 -17.51
CA PHE A 282 6.22 25.41 -18.38
C PHE A 282 6.55 26.73 -17.69
N THR A 283 6.75 26.73 -16.36
CA THR A 283 7.13 27.95 -15.65
C THR A 283 8.41 28.51 -16.26
N ASP A 284 8.28 29.73 -16.78
CA ASP A 284 9.34 30.50 -17.41
C ASP A 284 10.51 30.61 -16.43
N ASN A 285 11.65 30.04 -16.80
CA ASN A 285 12.89 30.06 -16.01
C ASN A 285 13.56 31.44 -16.05
N THR A 286 12.77 32.52 -16.18
CA THR A 286 13.22 33.91 -16.34
C THR A 286 13.75 34.55 -15.04
N ASP A 287 13.67 33.87 -13.90
CA ASP A 287 14.15 34.41 -12.61
C ASP A 287 15.62 34.09 -12.30
N ALA A 288 16.39 33.51 -13.23
CA ALA A 288 17.78 33.12 -13.00
C ALA A 288 18.85 34.17 -13.37
N ASP A 289 18.48 35.36 -13.87
CA ASP A 289 19.44 36.42 -14.28
C ASP A 289 19.12 37.80 -13.65
N ASN A 290 19.11 37.88 -12.31
CA ASN A 290 19.24 39.16 -11.58
C ASN A 290 20.06 39.00 -10.29
#